data_AF-A0A1L9T0U3-F1
#
_entry.id   AF-A0A1L9T0U3-F1
#
_cell.length_a   1.000
_cell.length_b   1.000
_cell.length_c   1.000
_cell.angle_alpha   90.00
_cell.angle_beta   90.00
_cell.angle_gamma   90.00
#
_symmetry.space_group_name_H-M   'P 1'
#
loop_
_entity.id
_entity.type
_entity.pdbx_description
1 polymer ?
#
loop_
_entity_poly.entity_id
_entity_poly.type
_entity_poly.pdbx_seq_one_letter_code
_entity_poly.pdbx_strand_id
1 'polypeptide(L)'
;MAVVEAKRRGQALKGIHQAQAYLGMIHHARKKAGRANMPIYRISPDGYVWFLYTWVPKEILRFIFLAWNQGKQVEIISHVHKILEQSRVSFASLNQYLGPTDDS
;
A
#
# COMPACT_ATOMS: atom_id res chain seq x y z
N MET A 1 2.71 4.74 -1.09
CA MET A 1 1.50 4.49 -1.91
C MET A 1 0.87 3.19 -1.45
N ALA A 2 -0.45 3.06 -1.49
CA ALA A 2 -1.14 1.84 -1.10
C ALA A 2 -2.13 1.39 -2.17
N VAL A 3 -2.24 0.07 -2.35
CA VAL A 3 -3.26 -0.59 -3.15
C VAL A 3 -4.17 -1.33 -2.18
N VAL A 4 -5.48 -1.07 -2.27
CA VAL A 4 -6.49 -1.69 -1.41
C VAL A 4 -7.49 -2.42 -2.29
N GLU A 5 -7.70 -3.71 -2.04
CA GLU A 5 -8.76 -4.51 -2.68
C GLU A 5 -9.73 -4.99 -1.59
N ALA A 6 -10.81 -4.24 -1.40
CA ALA A 6 -11.86 -4.59 -0.44
C ALA A 6 -12.71 -5.76 -0.94
N LYS A 7 -13.11 -6.64 -0.02
CA LYS A 7 -13.91 -7.83 -0.29
C LYS A 7 -15.13 -7.92 0.58
N ARG A 8 -16.07 -8.79 0.18
CA ARG A 8 -17.20 -9.17 1.03
C ARG A 8 -16.69 -9.92 2.25
N ARG A 9 -17.42 -9.82 3.36
CA ARG A 9 -17.12 -10.54 4.61
C ARG A 9 -16.83 -12.02 4.35
N GLY A 10 -15.74 -12.52 4.93
CA GLY A 10 -15.24 -13.89 4.74
C GLY A 10 -14.41 -14.09 3.48
N GLN A 11 -14.15 -13.05 2.69
CA GLN A 11 -13.43 -13.15 1.42
C GLN A 11 -12.15 -12.32 1.36
N ALA A 12 -11.67 -11.78 2.47
CA ALA A 12 -10.45 -10.97 2.52
C ALA A 12 -9.25 -11.64 1.84
N LEU A 13 -9.11 -12.97 1.94
CA LEU A 13 -8.00 -13.70 1.30
C LEU A 13 -8.04 -13.62 -0.24
N LYS A 14 -9.23 -13.56 -0.83
CA LYS A 14 -9.41 -13.54 -2.29
C LYS A 14 -8.90 -12.24 -2.95
N GLY A 15 -8.85 -11.14 -2.20
CA GLY A 15 -8.38 -9.85 -2.73
C GLY A 15 -6.84 -9.74 -2.84
N ILE A 16 -6.09 -10.67 -2.24
CA ILE A 16 -4.62 -10.62 -2.22
C ILE A 16 -4.04 -10.70 -3.64
N HIS A 17 -4.53 -11.64 -4.46
CA HIS A 17 -4.04 -11.82 -5.81
C HIS A 17 -4.37 -10.63 -6.72
N GLN A 18 -5.55 -10.04 -6.57
CA GLN A 18 -5.94 -8.86 -7.35
C GLN A 18 -5.10 -7.64 -6.94
N ALA A 19 -4.94 -7.39 -5.65
CA ALA A 19 -4.08 -6.30 -5.20
C ALA A 19 -2.60 -6.54 -5.55
N GLN A 20 -2.16 -7.80 -5.72
CA GLN A 20 -0.85 -8.11 -6.32
C GLN A 20 -0.77 -7.73 -7.80
N ALA A 21 -1.80 -8.06 -8.58
CA ALA A 21 -1.84 -7.71 -10.00
C ALA A 21 -1.81 -6.19 -10.19
N TYR A 22 -2.59 -5.45 -9.40
CA TYR A 22 -2.60 -3.99 -9.41
C TYR A 22 -1.23 -3.40 -9.04
N LEU A 23 -0.58 -3.96 -8.01
CA LEU A 23 0.78 -3.57 -7.64
C LEU A 23 1.76 -3.77 -8.81
N GLY A 24 1.68 -4.90 -9.51
CA GLY A 24 2.50 -5.19 -10.69
C GLY A 24 2.29 -4.17 -11.81
N MET A 25 1.02 -3.84 -12.10
CA MET A 25 0.68 -2.82 -13.11
C MET A 25 1.21 -1.43 -12.73
N ILE A 26 1.02 -1.01 -11.49
CA ILE A 26 1.52 0.28 -10.99
C ILE A 26 3.04 0.33 -11.04
N HIS A 27 3.70 -0.74 -10.60
CA HIS A 27 5.17 -0.83 -10.63
C HIS A 27 5.70 -0.73 -12.06
N HIS A 28 5.10 -1.47 -13.00
CA HIS A 28 5.45 -1.40 -14.42
C HIS A 28 5.27 0.01 -14.99
N ALA A 29 4.11 0.64 -14.76
CA ALA A 29 3.82 1.98 -15.25
C ALA A 29 4.81 3.02 -14.69
N ARG A 30 5.15 2.93 -13.40
CA ARG A 30 6.15 3.81 -12.77
C ARG A 30 7.53 3.66 -13.37
N LYS A 31 7.98 2.42 -13.57
CA LYS A 31 9.27 2.13 -14.19
C LYS A 31 9.33 2.70 -15.60
N LYS A 32 8.25 2.53 -16.38
CA LYS A 32 8.14 3.10 -17.74
C LYS A 32 8.19 4.63 -17.74
N ALA A 33 7.66 5.28 -16.70
CA ALA A 33 7.69 6.74 -16.53
C ALA A 33 8.99 7.27 -15.86
N GLY A 34 10.03 6.43 -15.70
CA GLY A 34 11.29 6.84 -15.05
C GLY A 34 11.18 7.20 -13.57
N ARG A 35 10.07 6.84 -12.91
CA ARG A 35 9.83 7.17 -11.49
C ARG A 35 10.70 6.28 -10.60
N ALA A 36 11.27 6.88 -9.56
CA ALA A 36 12.04 6.15 -8.56
C ALA A 36 11.23 4.99 -7.94
N ASN A 37 11.94 3.91 -7.62
CA ASN A 37 11.39 2.83 -6.82
C ASN A 37 10.95 3.38 -5.45
N MET A 38 9.77 2.98 -5.01
CA MET A 38 9.25 3.35 -3.69
C MET A 38 8.54 2.17 -3.06
N PRO A 39 8.43 2.12 -1.72
CA PRO A 39 7.59 1.15 -1.05
C PRO A 39 6.13 1.30 -1.50
N ILE A 40 5.49 0.18 -1.82
CA ILE A 40 4.06 0.12 -2.10
C ILE A 40 3.44 -0.93 -1.20
N TYR A 41 2.38 -0.54 -0.52
CA TYR A 41 1.64 -1.39 0.40
C TYR A 41 0.46 -2.03 -0.33
N ARG A 42 0.18 -3.28 -0.01
CA ARG A 42 -1.02 -3.99 -0.48
C ARG A 42 -1.88 -4.34 0.72
N ILE A 43 -3.17 -4.05 0.62
CA ILE A 43 -4.15 -4.29 1.67
C ILE A 43 -5.34 -5.04 1.08
N SER A 44 -5.78 -6.11 1.75
CA SER A 44 -6.95 -6.87 1.34
C SER A 44 -7.88 -7.08 2.54
N PRO A 45 -8.84 -6.16 2.76
CA PRO A 45 -9.77 -6.24 3.88
C PRO A 45 -11.14 -6.79 3.47
N ASP A 46 -11.88 -7.35 4.43
CA ASP A 46 -13.32 -7.64 4.28
C ASP A 46 -14.22 -6.94 5.31
N GLY A 47 -13.67 -5.93 5.97
CA GLY A 47 -14.28 -5.20 7.09
C GLY A 47 -13.94 -5.79 8.46
N TYR A 48 -13.72 -7.11 8.57
CA TYR A 48 -13.36 -7.76 9.84
C TYR A 48 -11.94 -8.30 9.83
N VAL A 49 -11.53 -8.92 8.73
CA VAL A 49 -10.19 -9.45 8.53
C VAL A 49 -9.42 -8.50 7.63
N TRP A 50 -8.16 -8.27 7.98
CA TRP A 50 -7.24 -7.41 7.27
C TRP A 50 -5.94 -8.15 7.00
N PHE A 51 -5.64 -8.32 5.71
CA PHE A 51 -4.33 -8.79 5.27
C PHE A 51 -3.51 -7.60 4.78
N LEU A 52 -2.40 -7.32 5.46
CA LEU A 52 -1.50 -6.23 5.15
C LEU A 52 -0.18 -6.79 4.63
N TYR A 53 0.25 -6.29 3.49
CA TYR A 53 1.50 -6.65 2.84
C TYR A 53 2.32 -5.41 2.56
N THR A 54 3.60 -5.45 2.91
CA THR A 54 4.54 -4.41 2.51
C THR A 54 5.48 -4.97 1.47
N TRP A 55 5.54 -4.31 0.32
CA TRP A 55 6.58 -4.54 -0.67
C TRP A 55 7.59 -3.39 -0.62
N VAL A 56 8.79 -3.69 -0.15
CA VAL A 56 9.96 -2.81 -0.25
C VAL A 56 10.86 -3.40 -1.34
N PRO A 57 11.28 -2.61 -2.35
CA PRO A 57 12.23 -3.08 -3.33
C PRO A 57 13.49 -3.63 -2.64
N LYS A 58 13.86 -4.88 -2.94
CA LYS A 58 15.01 -5.63 -2.38
C LYS A 58 14.84 -6.23 -0.97
N GLU A 59 13.67 -6.15 -0.33
CA GLU A 59 13.45 -6.81 0.96
C GLU A 59 12.39 -7.92 0.91
N ILE A 60 12.37 -8.70 2.00
CA ILE A 60 11.40 -9.75 2.28
C ILE A 60 9.99 -9.14 2.37
N LEU A 61 9.03 -9.76 1.68
CA LEU A 61 7.62 -9.45 1.81
C LEU A 61 7.18 -9.64 3.26
N ARG A 62 6.83 -8.55 3.94
CA ARG A 62 6.24 -8.62 5.28
C ARG A 62 4.74 -8.80 5.17
N PHE A 63 4.22 -9.73 5.96
CA PHE A 63 2.82 -10.11 6.01
C PHE A 63 2.27 -9.95 7.43
N ILE A 64 1.11 -9.32 7.55
CA ILE A 64 0.39 -9.19 8.81
C ILE A 64 -1.07 -9.55 8.58
N PHE A 65 -1.60 -10.42 9.44
CA PHE A 65 -3.01 -10.74 9.54
C PHE A 65 -3.58 -10.14 10.82
N LEU A 66 -4.65 -9.36 10.70
CA LEU A 66 -5.34 -8.76 11.83
C LEU A 66 -6.85 -8.99 11.71
N ALA A 67 -7.49 -9.22 12.85
CA ALA A 67 -8.93 -9.43 12.92
C ALA A 67 -9.59 -8.43 13.89
N TRP A 68 -10.53 -7.65 13.38
CA TRP A 68 -11.26 -6.61 14.09
C TRP A 68 -11.97 -7.13 15.33
N ASN A 69 -12.58 -8.31 15.24
CA ASN A 69 -13.31 -8.95 16.33
C ASN A 69 -12.40 -9.65 17.37
N GLN A 70 -11.08 -9.60 17.22
CA GLN A 70 -10.11 -10.19 18.16
C GLN A 70 -9.37 -9.11 18.98
N GLY A 71 -9.97 -7.94 19.18
CA GLY A 71 -9.36 -6.85 19.95
C GLY A 71 -8.24 -6.11 19.21
N LYS A 72 -8.10 -6.31 17.88
CA LYS A 72 -7.03 -5.72 17.07
C LYS A 72 -7.41 -4.41 16.39
N GLN A 73 -8.52 -3.77 16.78
CA GLN A 73 -9.03 -2.56 16.14
C GLN A 73 -7.99 -1.44 16.14
N VAL A 74 -7.37 -1.16 17.29
CA VAL A 74 -6.33 -0.12 17.44
C VAL A 74 -5.11 -0.45 16.58
N GLU A 75 -4.72 -1.72 16.51
CA GLU A 75 -3.57 -2.17 15.71
C GLU A 75 -3.84 -2.03 14.20
N ILE A 76 -5.05 -2.37 13.74
CA ILE A 76 -5.48 -2.18 12.35
C ILE A 76 -5.41 -0.70 11.99
N ILE A 77 -6.04 0.16 12.80
CA ILE A 77 -6.07 1.61 12.58
C ILE A 77 -4.65 2.17 12.54
N SER A 78 -3.81 1.80 13.50
CA SER A 78 -2.41 2.22 13.57
C SER A 78 -1.60 1.82 12.32
N HIS A 79 -1.75 0.59 11.83
CA HIS A 79 -1.08 0.15 10.61
C HIS A 79 -1.57 0.91 9.38
N VAL A 80 -2.87 1.17 9.26
CA VAL A 80 -3.43 1.98 8.16
C VAL A 80 -2.85 3.39 8.19
N HIS A 81 -2.82 4.05 9.36
CA HIS A 81 -2.19 5.36 9.50
C HIS A 81 -0.71 5.36 9.13
N LYS A 82 0.06 4.35 9.57
CA LYS A 82 1.48 4.23 9.23
C LYS A 82 1.70 4.08 7.73
N ILE A 83 0.88 3.27 7.05
CA ILE A 83 0.92 3.08 5.60
C ILE A 83 0.63 4.40 4.87
N LEU A 84 -0.39 5.14 5.32
CA LEU A 84 -0.76 6.43 4.74
C LEU A 84 0.35 7.48 4.94
N GLU A 85 0.96 7.55 6.14
CA GLU A 85 2.03 8.52 6.40
C GLU A 85 3.30 8.19 5.61
N GLN A 86 3.71 6.93 5.56
CA GLN A 86 4.87 6.49 4.76
C GLN A 86 4.63 6.74 3.26
N SER A 87 3.37 6.68 2.83
CA SER A 87 2.98 7.06 1.46
C SER A 87 3.11 8.56 1.21
N ARG A 88 2.92 9.40 2.23
CA ARG A 88 2.99 10.86 2.19
C ARG A 88 4.43 11.39 2.15
N VAL A 89 5.32 10.81 2.96
CA VAL A 89 6.75 11.19 2.98
C VAL A 89 7.42 10.97 1.62
N SER A 90 7.02 9.90 0.91
CA SER A 90 7.52 9.63 -0.45
C SER A 90 7.01 10.61 -1.51
N PHE A 91 5.94 11.36 -1.23
CA PHE A 91 5.39 12.37 -2.15
C PHE A 91 6.05 13.74 -1.92
N ALA A 92 6.25 14.13 -0.66
CA ALA A 92 6.91 15.38 -0.29
C ALA A 92 8.38 15.42 -0.74
N SER A 93 9.12 14.32 -0.60
CA SER A 93 10.51 14.24 -1.09
C SER A 93 10.60 14.25 -2.62
N LEU A 94 9.56 13.82 -3.35
CA LEU A 94 9.54 13.88 -4.82
C LEU A 94 9.35 15.31 -5.34
N ASN A 95 8.53 16.12 -4.66
CA ASN A 95 8.30 17.53 -5.00
C ASN A 95 9.46 18.46 -4.62
N GLN A 96 10.42 18.00 -3.83
CA GLN A 96 11.61 18.80 -3.50
C GLN A 96 12.73 18.66 -4.55
N TYR A 97 12.68 17.61 -5.39
CA TYR A 97 13.62 17.36 -6.49
C TYR A 97 13.08 17.73 -7.87
N LEU A 98 11.76 17.85 -8.01
CA LEU A 98 11.12 18.50 -9.15
C LEU A 98 10.82 19.91 -8.67
N GLY A 99 11.69 20.88 -8.96
CA GLY A 99 11.45 22.29 -8.65
C GLY A 99 10.08 22.76 -9.16
N PRO A 100 9.57 23.93 -8.73
CA PRO A 100 8.33 24.47 -9.27
C PRO A 100 8.43 24.43 -10.80
N THR A 101 7.44 23.80 -11.45
CA THR A 101 7.27 23.97 -12.88
C THR A 101 7.00 25.44 -13.09
N ASP A 102 8.01 26.17 -13.59
CA ASP A 102 7.82 27.50 -14.13
C ASP A 102 6.81 27.37 -15.27
N ASP A 103 5.55 27.67 -14.96
CA ASP A 103 4.54 28.00 -15.95
C ASP A 103 4.83 29.43 -16.40
N SER A 104 5.72 29.55 -17.40
CA SER A 104 5.94 30.75 -18.21
C SER A 104 5.38 30.57 -19.60
#